data_AF-A0A6S6SAF5-F1
#
_entry.id   AF-A0A6S6SAF5-F1
#
_cell.length_a   1.000
_cell.length_b   1.000
_cell.length_c   1.000
_cell.angle_alpha   90.00
_cell.angle_beta   90.00
_cell.angle_gamma   90.00
#
_symmetry.space_group_name_H-M   'P 1'
#
loop_
_entity.id
_entity.type
_entity.pdbx_description
1 polymer ?
#
loop_
_entity_poly.entity_id
_entity_poly.type
_entity_poly.pdbx_seq_one_letter_code
_entity_poly.pdbx_strand_id
1 'polypeptide(L)'
;MPNIDSQSIETCIQSITQHIQEDEVKSLVSALEALQQEPQNESYFEQFSEAFNNLGATQGAVLTYAPYLMVIMADDPFDMLGDDD
;
A
#
# COMPACT_ATOMS: atom_id res chain seq x y z
N MET A 1 1.93 7.71 -13.30
CA MET A 1 3.06 6.96 -12.71
C MET A 1 3.08 7.43 -11.28
N PRO A 2 2.73 6.57 -10.32
CA PRO A 2 2.47 7.00 -8.95
C PRO A 2 3.73 7.63 -8.42
N ASN A 3 3.63 8.90 -8.03
CA ASN A 3 4.71 9.58 -7.34
C ASN A 3 4.72 9.08 -5.90
N ILE A 4 5.19 7.84 -5.73
CA ILE A 4 5.31 7.15 -4.45
C ILE A 4 6.45 7.81 -3.69
N ASP A 5 6.08 8.53 -2.64
CA ASP A 5 7.00 9.23 -1.77
C ASP A 5 7.40 8.32 -0.58
N SER A 6 8.68 7.99 -0.50
CA SER A 6 9.21 7.08 0.52
C SER A 6 8.98 7.58 1.96
N GLN A 7 8.96 8.90 2.19
CA GLN A 7 8.66 9.46 3.52
C GLN A 7 7.18 9.30 3.88
N SER A 8 6.30 9.43 2.90
CA SER A 8 4.87 9.20 3.05
C SER A 8 4.56 7.74 3.37
N ILE A 9 5.28 6.79 2.74
CA ILE A 9 5.20 5.37 3.10
C ILE A 9 5.68 5.13 4.54
N GLU A 10 6.81 5.72 4.94
CA GLU A 10 7.33 5.59 6.31
C GLU A 10 6.29 6.02 7.35
N THR A 11 5.66 7.17 7.10
CA THR A 11 4.62 7.74 7.96
C THR A 11 3.40 6.80 8.04
N CYS A 12 3.03 6.17 6.94
CA CYS A 12 1.97 5.17 6.91
C CYS A 12 2.31 3.95 7.77
N ILE A 13 3.51 3.39 7.61
CA ILE A 13 3.97 2.22 8.37
C ILE A 13 3.95 2.52 9.87
N GLN A 14 4.47 3.68 10.30
CA GLN A 14 4.46 4.09 11.70
C GLN A 14 3.03 4.25 12.23
N SER A 15 2.14 4.88 11.46
CA SER A 15 0.75 5.11 11.89
C SER A 15 -0.04 3.81 12.00
N ILE A 16 0.15 2.88 11.06
CA ILE A 16 -0.47 1.57 11.04
C ILE A 16 -0.01 0.73 12.23
N THR A 17 1.31 0.61 12.43
CA THR A 17 1.89 -0.22 13.51
C THR A 17 1.62 0.34 14.91
N GLN A 18 1.38 1.64 15.04
CA GLN A 18 1.00 2.28 16.29
C GLN A 18 -0.45 1.97 16.71
N HIS A 19 -1.36 1.76 15.76
CA HIS A 19 -2.80 1.68 16.02
C HIS A 19 -3.44 0.32 15.73
N ILE A 20 -2.77 -0.51 14.92
CA ILE A 20 -3.24 -1.84 14.51
C ILE A 20 -2.24 -2.87 15.02
N GLN A 21 -2.74 -4.04 15.43
CA GLN A 21 -1.87 -5.12 15.92
C GLN A 21 -0.89 -5.54 14.83
N GLU A 22 0.39 -5.62 15.18
CA GLU A 22 1.48 -5.92 14.25
C GLU A 22 1.24 -7.21 13.47
N ASP A 23 0.72 -8.27 14.11
CA ASP A 23 0.42 -9.54 13.45
C ASP A 23 -0.65 -9.43 12.35
N GLU A 24 -1.62 -8.51 12.47
CA GLU A 24 -2.69 -8.33 11.47
C GLU A 24 -2.19 -7.62 10.22
N VAL A 25 -1.20 -6.73 10.35
CA VAL A 25 -0.72 -5.86 9.27
C VAL A 25 0.71 -6.18 8.84
N LYS A 26 1.33 -7.23 9.39
CA LYS A 26 2.72 -7.60 9.14
C LYS A 26 3.03 -7.74 7.64
N SER A 27 2.20 -8.48 6.91
CA SER A 27 2.39 -8.65 5.46
C SER A 27 2.25 -7.34 4.70
N LEU A 28 1.33 -6.46 5.12
CA LEU A 28 1.19 -5.13 4.52
C LEU A 28 2.41 -4.27 4.79
N VAL A 29 2.90 -4.25 6.04
CA VAL A 29 4.09 -3.47 6.44
C VAL A 29 5.31 -3.91 5.64
N SER A 30 5.57 -5.21 5.54
CA SER A 30 6.70 -5.71 4.74
C SER A 30 6.58 -5.36 3.25
N ALA A 31 5.37 -5.38 2.67
CA ALA A 31 5.17 -4.96 1.29
C ALA A 31 5.39 -3.45 1.11
N LEU A 32 4.96 -2.63 2.07
CA LEU A 32 5.21 -1.19 2.07
C LEU A 32 6.69 -0.86 2.22
N GLU A 33 7.44 -1.58 3.06
CA GLU A 33 8.89 -1.42 3.18
C GLU A 33 9.60 -1.74 1.85
N ALA A 34 9.20 -2.81 1.17
CA ALA A 34 9.75 -3.14 -0.15
C ALA A 34 9.43 -2.05 -1.19
N LEU A 35 8.18 -1.60 -1.23
CA LEU A 35 7.73 -0.51 -2.12
C LEU A 35 8.42 0.82 -1.79
N GLN A 36 8.78 1.07 -0.53
CA GLN A 36 9.53 2.24 -0.11
C GLN A 36 10.95 2.26 -0.69
N GLN A 37 11.60 1.09 -0.76
CA GLN A 37 12.97 0.92 -1.28
C GLN A 37 12.99 1.00 -2.81
N GLU A 38 12.02 0.36 -3.48
CA GLU A 38 11.89 0.41 -4.94
C GLU A 38 10.45 0.78 -5.35
N PRO A 39 10.10 2.08 -5.30
CA PRO A 39 8.74 2.56 -5.61
C PRO A 39 8.31 2.34 -7.07
N GLN A 40 9.23 2.01 -7.96
CA GLN A 40 8.96 1.74 -9.37
C GLN A 40 8.89 0.23 -9.69
N ASN A 41 9.01 -0.63 -8.68
CA ASN A 41 8.99 -2.07 -8.87
C ASN A 41 7.54 -2.59 -8.85
N GLU A 42 7.04 -3.01 -10.00
CA GLU A 42 5.67 -3.50 -10.18
C GLU A 42 5.37 -4.70 -9.27
N SER A 43 6.34 -5.59 -9.07
CA SER A 43 6.17 -6.75 -8.20
C SER A 43 5.97 -6.37 -6.73
N TYR A 44 6.56 -5.25 -6.28
CA TYR A 44 6.32 -4.72 -4.93
C TYR A 44 4.96 -4.06 -4.81
N PHE A 45 4.48 -3.44 -5.89
CA PHE A 45 3.12 -2.92 -5.94
C PHE A 45 2.07 -4.04 -5.91
N GLU A 46 2.27 -5.11 -6.68
CA GLU A 46 1.41 -6.31 -6.65
C GLU A 46 1.37 -6.94 -5.25
N GLN A 47 2.54 -7.10 -4.60
CA GLN A 47 2.62 -7.61 -3.23
C GLN A 47 1.88 -6.72 -2.22
N PHE A 48 2.00 -5.40 -2.38
CA PHE A 48 1.24 -4.45 -1.56
C PHE A 48 -0.26 -4.61 -1.76
N SER A 49 -0.71 -4.66 -3.01
CA SER A 49 -2.13 -4.84 -3.35
C SER A 49 -2.68 -6.17 -2.83
N GLU A 50 -1.93 -7.27 -2.96
CA GLU A 50 -2.31 -8.57 -2.42
C GLU A 50 -2.37 -8.54 -0.88
N ALA A 51 -1.33 -8.02 -0.24
CA ALA A 51 -1.27 -7.91 1.22
C ALA A 51 -2.41 -7.05 1.76
N PHE A 52 -2.73 -5.94 1.09
CA PHE A 52 -3.85 -5.08 1.45
C PHE A 52 -5.19 -5.78 1.27
N ASN A 53 -5.40 -6.47 0.14
CA ASN A 53 -6.62 -7.23 -0.12
C ASN A 53 -6.84 -8.33 0.94
N ASN A 54 -5.78 -8.98 1.41
CA ASN A 54 -5.84 -10.03 2.43
C ASN A 54 -6.21 -9.53 3.84
N LEU A 55 -6.19 -8.22 4.10
CA LEU A 55 -6.58 -7.65 5.41
C LEU A 55 -8.08 -7.76 5.70
N GLY A 56 -8.93 -7.96 4.68
CA GLY A 56 -10.38 -8.04 4.84
C GLY A 56 -10.95 -6.84 5.60
N ALA A 57 -11.57 -7.08 6.76
CA ALA A 57 -12.19 -6.02 7.57
C ALA A 57 -11.18 -4.97 8.09
N THR A 58 -9.90 -5.34 8.22
CA THR A 58 -8.84 -4.47 8.73
C THR A 58 -8.41 -3.38 7.72
N GLN A 59 -8.81 -3.51 6.45
CA GLN A 59 -8.57 -2.49 5.42
C GLN A 59 -9.10 -1.11 5.81
N GLY A 60 -10.32 -1.05 6.36
CA GLY A 60 -10.92 0.23 6.75
C GLY A 60 -10.15 0.94 7.87
N ALA A 61 -9.60 0.17 8.82
CA ALA A 61 -8.74 0.70 9.86
C ALA A 61 -7.42 1.20 9.28
N VAL A 62 -6.78 0.42 8.41
CA VAL A 62 -5.54 0.82 7.72
C VAL A 62 -5.73 2.13 6.96
N LEU A 63 -6.80 2.25 6.17
CA LEU A 63 -7.08 3.47 5.39
C LEU A 63 -7.37 4.70 6.27
N THR A 64 -7.86 4.49 7.49
CA THR A 64 -8.08 5.58 8.47
C THR A 64 -6.75 6.15 8.96
N TYR A 65 -5.75 5.29 9.21
CA TYR A 65 -4.44 5.71 9.72
C TYR A 65 -3.43 6.04 8.62
N ALA A 66 -3.60 5.46 7.43
CA ALA A 66 -2.71 5.62 6.29
C ALA A 66 -3.49 5.99 5.02
N PRO A 67 -4.09 7.20 4.97
CA PRO A 67 -4.89 7.64 3.82
C PRO A 67 -4.09 7.76 2.53
N TYR A 68 -2.76 7.93 2.61
CA TYR A 68 -1.87 7.97 1.46
C TYR A 68 -1.90 6.66 0.64
N LEU A 69 -2.24 5.53 1.26
CA LEU A 69 -2.41 4.27 0.54
C LEU A 69 -3.51 4.35 -0.53
N MET A 70 -4.55 5.17 -0.32
CA MET A 70 -5.55 5.42 -1.36
C MET A 70 -4.95 6.15 -2.55
N VAL A 71 -3.98 7.03 -2.35
CA VAL A 71 -3.31 7.75 -3.45
C VAL A 71 -2.45 6.79 -4.27
N ILE A 72 -1.75 5.87 -3.60
CA ILE A 72 -0.96 4.82 -4.25
C ILE A 72 -1.86 3.89 -5.08
N MET A 73 -3.01 3.47 -4.53
CA MET A 73 -3.96 2.61 -5.24
C MET A 73 -4.77 3.33 -6.32
N ALA A 74 -5.06 4.62 -6.16
CA ALA A 74 -5.84 5.39 -7.12
C ALA A 74 -4.99 5.85 -8.31
N ASP A 75 -3.69 6.02 -8.13
CA ASP A 75 -2.74 6.23 -9.24
C ASP A 75 -2.17 4.89 -9.73
N ASP A 76 -2.98 3.82 -9.66
CA ASP A 76 -2.65 2.55 -10.27
C ASP A 76 -2.25 2.81 -11.73
N PRO A 77 -0.96 2.65 -12.08
CA PRO A 77 -0.49 2.96 -13.41
C PRO A 77 -0.91 1.89 -14.43
N PHE A 78 -1.57 0.82 -13.99
CA PHE A 78 -1.99 -0.35 -14.77
C PHE A 78 -3.49 -0.33 -15.10
N ASP A 79 -4.31 0.45 -14.39
CA ASP A 79 -5.73 0.65 -14.66
C ASP A 79 -5.97 1.44 -15.98
N MET A 80 -4.90 2.02 -16.56
CA MET A 80 -4.94 2.63 -17.91
C MET A 80 -4.77 1.64 -19.07
N LEU A 81 -4.68 0.32 -18.84
CA LEU A 81 -4.61 -0.71 -19.89
C LEU A 81 -5.92 -1.49 -20.08
N GLY A 82 -7.05 -0.87 -19.78
CA GLY A 82 -8.38 -1.47 -19.95
C GLY A 82 -9.32 -0.62 -20.80
N ASP A 83 -9.03 -0.41 -22.09
CA ASP A 83 -10.05 -0.17 -23.14
C ASP A 83 -9.38 -0.22 -24.54
N ASP A 84 -9.27 -1.42 -25.12
CA ASP A 84 -9.25 -1.64 -26.57
C ASP A 84 -10.05 -2.94 -26.80
N ASP A 85 -11.36 -2.76 -27.03
CA ASP A 85 -12.36 -3.76 -27.50
C ASP A 85 -12.06 -4.22 -28.94
#